data_AF-C4P8F3-F1
#
_entry.id   AF-C4P8F3-F1
#
_cell.length_a   1.000
_cell.length_b   1.000
_cell.length_c   1.000
_cell.angle_alpha   90.00
_cell.angle_beta   90.00
_cell.angle_gamma   90.00
#
_symmetry.space_group_name_H-M   'P 1'
#
loop_
_entity.id
_entity.type
_entity.pdbx_description
1 polymer ?
#
loop_
_entity_poly.entity_id
_entity_poly.type
_entity_poly.pdbx_seq_one_letter_code
_entity_poly.pdbx_strand_id
1 'polypeptide(L)'
;MAERLTDIGPPRYDSFWPQVIKDNAGKWLYHEILEPGVLLHVSETGAKIWSVRCGATRLMTTMMVEEICTIADQFCDGHLRFTTRNNVEFLVADEAKLEPLKRALAAAANLPIG
;
A
#
# COMPACT_ATOMS: atom_id res chain seq x y z
N MET A 1 -9.74 -9.46 -37.97
CA MET A 1 -8.88 -9.45 -36.77
C MET A 1 -9.49 -8.46 -35.80
N ALA A 2 -9.57 -8.78 -34.51
CA ALA A 2 -9.92 -7.76 -33.52
C ALA A 2 -8.90 -6.60 -33.61
N GLU A 3 -9.34 -5.36 -33.42
CA GLU A 3 -8.45 -4.19 -33.45
C GLU A 3 -7.37 -4.35 -32.37
N ARG A 4 -6.09 -4.27 -32.78
CA ARG A 4 -4.94 -4.38 -31.88
C ARG A 4 -4.61 -3.02 -31.30
N LEU A 5 -4.67 -2.89 -29.99
CA LEU A 5 -4.21 -1.69 -29.27
C LEU A 5 -2.68 -1.72 -29.13
N THR A 6 -1.99 -0.65 -29.55
CA THR A 6 -0.53 -0.45 -29.40
C THR A 6 -0.24 0.97 -28.93
N ASP A 7 0.99 1.23 -28.47
CA ASP A 7 1.49 2.57 -28.11
C ASP A 7 0.71 3.29 -26.99
N ILE A 8 0.02 2.53 -26.12
CA ILE A 8 -0.84 3.06 -25.05
C ILE A 8 -0.11 3.48 -23.78
N GLY A 9 1.17 3.11 -23.62
CA GLY A 9 1.96 3.43 -22.43
C GLY A 9 1.48 2.72 -21.15
N PRO A 10 1.96 3.15 -19.96
CA PRO A 10 1.48 2.64 -18.68
C PRO A 10 0.13 3.26 -18.31
N PRO A 11 -0.65 2.63 -17.40
CA PRO A 11 -1.73 3.31 -16.71
C PRO A 11 -1.24 4.60 -16.05
N ARG A 12 -2.14 5.59 -15.90
CA ARG A 12 -1.80 6.85 -15.23
C ARG A 12 -1.37 6.57 -13.78
N TYR A 13 -0.31 7.22 -13.32
CA TYR A 13 0.35 6.92 -12.05
C TYR A 13 -0.54 7.08 -10.81
N ASP A 14 -1.60 7.86 -10.90
CA ASP A 14 -2.56 8.17 -9.83
C ASP A 14 -3.90 7.41 -9.96
N SER A 15 -4.08 6.61 -11.01
CA SER A 15 -5.31 5.83 -11.21
C SER A 15 -5.61 4.93 -10.01
N PHE A 16 -4.56 4.41 -9.37
CA PHE A 16 -4.64 3.44 -8.27
C PHE A 16 -4.39 4.03 -6.89
N TRP A 17 -4.29 5.36 -6.76
CA TRP A 17 -4.11 5.98 -5.45
C TRP A 17 -5.37 5.81 -4.58
N PRO A 18 -5.20 5.55 -3.26
CA PRO A 18 -6.25 5.74 -2.28
C PRO A 18 -6.81 7.16 -2.36
N GLN A 19 -8.10 7.34 -2.07
CA GLN A 19 -8.75 8.65 -2.16
C GLN A 19 -8.06 9.70 -1.27
N VAL A 20 -7.65 9.32 -0.05
CA VAL A 20 -6.91 10.21 0.86
C VAL A 20 -5.59 10.71 0.25
N ILE A 21 -4.91 9.90 -0.58
CA ILE A 21 -3.70 10.33 -1.29
C ILE A 21 -4.05 11.28 -2.43
N LYS A 22 -5.12 11.00 -3.19
CA LYS A 22 -5.58 11.87 -4.28
C LYS A 22 -5.93 13.28 -3.78
N ASP A 23 -6.67 13.36 -2.68
CA ASP A 23 -7.15 14.64 -2.14
C ASP A 23 -6.01 15.48 -1.52
N ASN A 24 -4.95 14.82 -1.05
CA ASN A 24 -3.83 15.45 -0.35
C ASN A 24 -2.51 15.40 -1.15
N ALA A 25 -2.56 15.09 -2.44
CA ALA A 25 -1.39 15.09 -3.30
C ALA A 25 -0.73 16.47 -3.30
N GLY A 26 0.54 16.55 -2.87
CA GLY A 26 1.28 17.80 -2.73
C GLY A 26 0.94 18.64 -1.50
N LYS A 27 0.12 18.14 -0.56
CA LYS A 27 -0.35 18.83 0.65
C LYS A 27 -0.04 18.04 1.92
N TRP A 28 1.10 17.37 1.95
CA TRP A 28 1.57 16.60 3.11
C TRP A 28 2.40 17.50 4.01
N LEU A 29 2.07 17.54 5.30
CA LEU A 29 2.71 18.43 6.26
C LEU A 29 3.94 17.77 6.89
N TYR A 30 3.78 16.54 7.39
CA TYR A 30 4.86 15.79 8.02
C TYR A 30 4.64 14.28 7.94
N HIS A 31 5.69 13.55 8.27
CA HIS A 31 5.64 12.11 8.48
C HIS A 31 6.34 11.75 9.79
N GLU A 32 5.96 10.61 10.36
CA GLU A 32 6.55 10.05 11.58
C GLU A 32 6.68 8.54 11.43
N ILE A 33 7.78 7.97 11.94
CA ILE A 33 7.93 6.53 12.09
C ILE A 33 7.46 6.18 13.49
N LEU A 34 6.29 5.55 13.60
CA LEU A 34 5.68 5.25 14.89
C LEU A 34 6.34 4.04 15.57
N GLU A 35 6.71 3.05 14.76
CA GLU A 35 7.39 1.81 15.15
C GLU A 35 8.07 1.21 13.90
N PRO A 36 8.99 0.22 14.03
CA PRO A 36 9.63 -0.39 12.88
C PRO A 36 8.61 -0.88 11.84
N GLY A 37 8.74 -0.39 10.60
CA GLY A 37 7.83 -0.71 9.50
C GLY A 37 6.49 0.03 9.48
N VAL A 38 6.19 0.92 10.43
CA VAL A 38 4.92 1.70 10.45
C VAL A 38 5.19 3.19 10.37
N LEU A 39 4.75 3.79 9.28
CA LEU A 39 4.91 5.22 9.00
C LEU A 39 3.54 5.89 8.96
N LEU A 40 3.42 7.03 9.63
CA LEU A 40 2.26 7.92 9.56
C LEU A 40 2.60 9.11 8.66
N HIS A 41 1.69 9.48 7.76
CA HIS A 41 1.72 10.76 7.05
C HIS A 41 0.50 11.57 7.44
N VAL A 42 0.71 12.86 7.72
CA VAL A 42 -0.35 13.80 8.08
C VAL A 42 -0.37 14.95 7.07
N SER A 43 -1.54 15.22 6.50
CA SER A 43 -1.74 16.30 5.54
C SER A 43 -1.97 17.65 6.23
N GLU A 44 -1.90 18.73 5.45
CA GLU A 44 -2.25 20.08 5.89
C GLU A 44 -3.71 20.18 6.39
N THR A 45 -4.60 19.29 5.94
CA THR A 45 -6.01 19.24 6.36
C THR A 45 -6.25 18.37 7.60
N GLY A 46 -5.19 17.74 8.13
CA GLY A 46 -5.28 16.78 9.24
C GLY A 46 -5.65 15.35 8.82
N ALA A 47 -5.92 15.10 7.53
CA ALA A 47 -6.08 13.73 7.03
C ALA A 47 -4.81 12.91 7.25
N LYS A 48 -4.98 11.66 7.65
CA LYS A 48 -3.90 10.73 8.00
C LYS A 48 -3.91 9.52 7.08
N ILE A 49 -2.74 8.96 6.84
CA ILE A 49 -2.59 7.64 6.24
C ILE A 49 -1.39 6.94 6.85
N TRP A 50 -1.53 5.65 7.12
CA TRP A 50 -0.48 4.79 7.62
C TRP A 50 0.05 3.90 6.49
N SER A 51 1.37 3.80 6.39
CA SER A 51 2.04 2.80 5.57
C SER A 51 2.61 1.72 6.49
N VAL A 52 2.12 0.49 6.35
CA VAL A 52 2.75 -0.69 6.98
C VAL A 52 3.62 -1.37 5.94
N ARG A 53 4.93 -1.32 6.15
CA ARG A 53 5.95 -1.84 5.25
C ARG A 53 6.34 -3.26 5.66
N CYS A 54 6.37 -4.14 4.67
CA CYS A 54 6.83 -5.51 4.82
C CYS A 54 7.92 -5.86 3.81
N GLY A 55 8.85 -6.71 4.21
CA GLY A 55 9.75 -7.40 3.29
C GLY A 55 8.96 -8.30 2.35
N ALA A 56 9.40 -8.37 1.09
CA ALA A 56 8.91 -9.34 0.11
C ALA A 56 10.10 -9.93 -0.66
N THR A 57 9.89 -11.08 -1.31
CA THR A 57 10.97 -11.85 -1.96
C THR A 57 11.44 -11.28 -3.30
N ARG A 58 10.88 -10.15 -3.75
CA ARG A 58 10.98 -9.57 -5.11
C ARG A 58 10.48 -10.52 -6.21
N LEU A 59 11.09 -11.69 -6.35
CA LEU A 59 10.58 -12.80 -7.15
C LEU A 59 9.42 -13.43 -6.40
N MET A 60 8.20 -13.26 -6.91
CA MET A 60 6.96 -13.70 -6.27
C MET A 60 6.16 -14.59 -7.22
N THR A 61 5.44 -15.56 -6.66
CA THR A 61 4.43 -16.32 -7.39
C THR A 61 3.15 -15.49 -7.52
N THR A 62 2.28 -15.83 -8.47
CA THR A 62 0.96 -15.21 -8.58
C THR A 62 0.13 -15.43 -7.31
N MET A 63 0.23 -16.60 -6.69
CA MET A 63 -0.44 -16.91 -5.41
C MET A 63 -0.04 -15.95 -4.29
N MET A 64 1.26 -15.62 -4.16
CA MET A 64 1.71 -14.65 -3.17
C MET A 64 1.19 -13.24 -3.46
N VAL A 65 1.08 -12.86 -4.74
CA VAL A 65 0.47 -11.57 -5.13
C VAL A 65 -1.02 -11.55 -4.79
N GLU A 66 -1.75 -12.64 -5.04
CA GLU A 66 -3.16 -12.79 -4.69
C GLU A 66 -3.39 -12.73 -3.17
N GLU A 67 -2.50 -13.32 -2.37
CA GLU A 67 -2.51 -13.19 -0.90
C GLU A 67 -2.31 -11.73 -0.46
N ILE A 68 -1.34 -11.03 -1.06
CA ILE A 68 -1.09 -9.60 -0.80
C ILE A 68 -2.34 -8.76 -1.16
N CYS A 69 -2.96 -9.04 -2.31
CA CYS A 69 -4.21 -8.38 -2.73
C CYS A 69 -5.35 -8.67 -1.74
N THR A 70 -5.50 -9.91 -1.30
CA THR A 70 -6.53 -10.30 -0.32
C THR A 70 -6.38 -9.53 1.00
N ILE A 71 -5.15 -9.35 1.48
CA ILE A 71 -4.87 -8.54 2.68
C ILE A 71 -5.20 -7.06 2.41
N ALA A 72 -4.83 -6.53 1.24
CA ALA A 72 -5.14 -5.15 0.87
C ALA A 72 -6.65 -4.89 0.74
N ASP A 73 -7.42 -5.83 0.20
CA ASP A 73 -8.88 -5.73 0.11
C ASP A 73 -9.54 -5.67 1.49
N GLN A 74 -9.04 -6.48 2.45
CA GLN A 74 -9.60 -6.53 3.80
C GLN A 74 -9.29 -5.29 4.63
N PHE A 75 -8.07 -4.76 4.52
CA PHE A 75 -7.57 -3.74 5.47
C PHE A 75 -7.28 -2.37 4.84
N CYS A 76 -7.14 -2.30 3.52
CA CYS A 76 -6.61 -1.13 2.80
C CYS A 76 -7.50 -0.70 1.62
N ASP A 77 -8.76 -1.16 1.61
CA ASP A 77 -9.75 -0.88 0.56
C ASP A 77 -9.21 -1.20 -0.86
N GLY A 78 -8.41 -2.26 -0.95
CA GLY A 78 -7.79 -2.76 -2.20
C GLY A 78 -6.52 -2.02 -2.61
N HIS A 79 -5.99 -1.11 -1.78
CA HIS A 79 -4.81 -0.32 -2.11
C HIS A 79 -3.53 -0.81 -1.43
N LEU A 80 -2.49 -0.97 -2.24
CA LEU A 80 -1.12 -1.24 -1.80
C LEU A 80 -0.13 -0.63 -2.78
N ARG A 81 1.14 -0.55 -2.42
CA ARG A 81 2.21 -0.19 -3.35
C ARG A 81 3.48 -0.99 -3.10
N PHE A 82 4.37 -1.00 -4.09
CA PHE A 82 5.73 -1.48 -3.91
C PHE A 82 6.69 -0.30 -3.81
N THR A 83 7.67 -0.42 -2.91
CA THR A 83 8.76 0.54 -2.77
C THR A 83 9.84 0.28 -3.83
N THR A 84 10.75 1.25 -3.99
CA THR A 84 11.91 1.11 -4.90
C THR A 84 12.87 -0.01 -4.51
N ARG A 85 12.77 -0.56 -3.28
CA ARG A 85 13.53 -1.72 -2.82
C ARG A 85 12.73 -3.02 -2.83
N ASN A 86 11.60 -3.04 -3.53
CA ASN A 86 10.71 -4.21 -3.68
C ASN A 86 10.02 -4.66 -2.38
N ASN A 87 10.07 -3.87 -1.30
CA ASN A 87 9.17 -4.06 -0.16
C ASN A 87 7.74 -3.71 -0.57
N VAL A 88 6.76 -4.37 0.04
CA VAL A 88 5.34 -4.03 -0.09
C VAL A 88 4.95 -3.06 1.02
N GLU A 89 4.11 -2.09 0.69
CA GLU A 89 3.48 -1.19 1.65
C GLU A 89 1.97 -1.24 1.50
N PHE A 90 1.32 -1.56 2.63
CA PHE A 90 -0.13 -1.52 2.78
C PHE A 90 -0.53 -0.12 3.24
N LEU A 91 -1.51 0.49 2.55
CA LEU A 91 -1.90 1.89 2.74
C LEU A 91 -3.23 1.95 3.49
N VAL A 92 -3.17 2.21 4.80
CA VAL A 92 -4.33 2.19 5.68
C VAL A 92 -4.79 3.62 5.95
N ALA A 93 -6.04 3.94 5.62
CA ALA A 93 -6.64 5.25 5.92
C ALA A 93 -7.48 5.22 7.21
N ASP A 94 -7.98 4.04 7.60
CA ASP A 94 -8.75 3.82 8.82
C ASP A 94 -7.84 3.28 9.94
N GLU A 95 -7.55 4.11 10.94
CA GLU A 95 -6.69 3.75 12.08
C GLU A 95 -7.16 2.47 12.80
N ALA A 96 -8.48 2.20 12.82
CA ALA A 96 -9.03 1.01 13.45
C ALA A 96 -8.61 -0.30 12.75
N LYS A 97 -8.22 -0.24 11.47
CA LYS A 97 -7.74 -1.40 10.69
C LYS A 97 -6.23 -1.65 10.87
N LEU A 98 -5.48 -0.74 11.48
CA LEU A 98 -4.01 -0.82 11.58
C LEU A 98 -3.54 -2.02 12.41
N GLU A 99 -4.08 -2.18 13.62
CA GLU A 99 -3.71 -3.28 14.51
C GLU A 99 -4.18 -4.64 13.98
N PRO A 100 -5.41 -4.79 13.43
CA PRO A 100 -5.81 -5.99 12.69
C PRO A 100 -4.88 -6.35 11.53
N LEU A 101 -4.47 -5.36 10.72
CA LEU A 101 -3.54 -5.59 9.61
C LEU A 101 -2.19 -6.11 10.12
N LYS A 102 -1.59 -5.49 11.15
CA LYS A 102 -0.32 -5.94 11.71
C LYS A 102 -0.39 -7.39 12.20
N ARG A 103 -1.52 -7.81 12.78
CA ARG A 103 -1.75 -9.20 13.20
C ARG A 103 -1.87 -10.15 12.02
N ALA A 104 -2.59 -9.76 10.97
CA ALA A 104 -2.69 -10.55 9.75
C ALA A 104 -1.31 -10.74 9.09
N LEU A 105 -0.50 -9.68 9.03
CA LEU A 105 0.85 -9.73 8.48
C LEU A 105 1.82 -10.55 9.33
N ALA A 106 1.73 -10.47 10.66
CA ALA A 106 2.53 -11.30 11.55
C ALA A 106 2.15 -12.80 11.45
N ALA A 107 0.88 -13.09 11.16
CA ALA A 107 0.41 -14.45 10.90
C ALA A 107 0.83 -14.95 9.50
N ALA A 108 1.02 -14.05 8.55
CA ALA A 108 1.58 -14.36 7.24
C ALA A 108 3.09 -14.67 7.38
N ALA A 109 3.47 -15.93 7.18
CA ALA A 109 4.86 -16.37 7.38
C ALA A 109 5.89 -15.73 6.42
N ASN A 110 5.44 -15.00 5.39
CA ASN A 110 6.24 -14.50 4.27
C ASN A 110 6.29 -12.96 4.14
N LEU A 111 5.68 -12.20 5.08
CA LEU A 111 5.61 -10.73 5.01
C LEU A 111 6.07 -10.06 6.33
N PRO A 112 7.36 -10.19 6.71
CA PRO A 112 7.87 -9.58 7.93
C PRO A 112 7.79 -8.06 7.87
N ILE A 113 7.24 -7.42 8.92
CA ILE A 113 7.15 -5.96 9.04
C ILE A 113 8.54 -5.35 9.30
N GLY A 114 8.91 -4.29 8.56
CA GLY A 114 10.20 -3.60 8.70
C GLY A 114 10.54 -2.57 7.63
#